data_AF-I4A6Z6-F1
#
_entry.id   AF-I4A6Z6-F1
#
_cell.length_a   1.000
_cell.length_b   1.000
_cell.length_c   1.000
_cell.angle_alpha   90.00
_cell.angle_beta   90.00
_cell.angle_gamma   90.00
#
_symmetry.space_group_name_H-M   'P 1'
#
loop_
_entity.id
_entity.type
_entity.pdbx_description
1 polymer ?
#
loop_
_entity_poly.entity_id
_entity_poly.type
_entity_poly.pdbx_seq_one_letter_code
_entity_poly.pdbx_strand_id
1 'polypeptide(L)'
;MEAILVYPILLFIIIFLAVRLAIQPLIQSSNDVAVNEEGELSLVRLRDIGVLDNNELEEVIQFYNHKKVSSKKMKELERYTKVLSELVGQGILTQEEYSERMERLRNYYVSDNSKE
;
A
#
# COMPACT_ATOMS: atom_id res chain seq x y z
N MET A 1 26.88 -32.50 31.51
CA MET A 1 26.42 -33.04 30.21
C MET A 1 25.12 -32.39 29.72
N GLU A 2 24.33 -31.73 30.58
CA GLU A 2 23.06 -31.11 30.15
C GLU A 2 23.23 -29.78 29.39
N ALA A 3 24.20 -28.94 29.76
CA ALA A 3 24.42 -27.65 29.11
C ALA A 3 24.86 -27.74 27.63
N ILE A 4 25.48 -28.86 27.24
CA ILE A 4 26.01 -29.07 25.89
C ILE A 4 24.88 -29.25 24.86
N LEU A 5 23.72 -29.77 25.28
CA LEU A 5 22.54 -29.92 24.42
C LEU A 5 21.70 -28.64 24.33
N VAL A 6 21.75 -27.77 25.35
CA VAL A 6 20.99 -26.51 25.37
C VAL A 6 21.64 -25.46 24.46
N TYR A 7 22.97 -25.41 24.40
CA TYR A 7 23.71 -24.46 23.59
C TYR A 7 23.35 -24.50 22.08
N PRO A 8 23.34 -25.65 21.39
CA PRO A 8 22.97 -25.71 19.98
C PRO A 8 21.51 -25.33 19.72
N ILE A 9 20.59 -25.64 20.65
CA ILE A 9 19.17 -25.28 20.54
C ILE A 9 19.01 -23.76 20.63
N LEU A 10 19.69 -23.14 21.59
CA LEU A 10 19.64 -21.70 21.80
C LEU A 10 20.25 -20.93 20.62
N LEU A 11 21.34 -21.46 20.07
CA LEU A 11 22.00 -20.92 18.88
C LEU A 11 21.10 -21.06 17.63
N PHE A 12 20.39 -22.17 17.47
CA PHE A 12 19.41 -22.36 16.40
C PHE A 12 18.27 -21.34 16.47
N ILE A 13 17.72 -21.07 17.66
CA ILE A 13 16.65 -20.09 17.87
C ILE A 13 17.11 -18.68 17.47
N ILE A 14 18.31 -18.26 17.87
CA ILE A 14 18.85 -16.94 17.54
C ILE A 14 19.03 -16.78 16.03
N ILE A 15 19.63 -17.77 15.35
CA ILE A 15 19.83 -17.74 13.90
C ILE A 15 18.48 -17.74 13.18
N PHE A 16 17.55 -18.59 13.61
CA PHE A 16 16.20 -18.67 13.03
C PHE A 16 15.46 -17.33 13.16
N LEU A 17 15.53 -16.67 14.32
CA LEU A 17 14.93 -15.36 14.53
C LEU A 17 15.61 -14.27 13.69
N ALA A 18 16.94 -14.28 13.59
CA ALA A 18 17.68 -13.31 12.79
C ALA A 18 17.35 -13.43 11.30
N VAL A 19 17.30 -14.65 10.77
CA VAL A 19 16.92 -14.92 9.38
C VAL A 19 15.44 -14.58 9.15
N ARG A 20 14.56 -14.97 10.08
CA ARG A 20 13.14 -14.63 10.02
C ARG A 20 12.91 -13.12 10.06
N LEU A 21 13.68 -12.36 10.82
CA LEU A 21 13.61 -10.90 10.91
C LEU A 21 14.18 -10.23 9.67
N ALA A 22 15.27 -10.77 9.10
CA ALA A 22 15.87 -10.25 7.87
C ALA A 22 14.99 -10.52 6.63
N ILE A 23 14.22 -11.62 6.64
CA ILE A 23 13.29 -11.97 5.56
C ILE A 23 11.89 -11.40 5.83
N GLN A 24 11.52 -11.13 7.10
CA GLN A 24 10.30 -10.40 7.40
C GLN A 24 10.44 -9.02 6.76
N PRO A 25 9.58 -8.66 5.78
CA PRO A 25 9.53 -7.29 5.33
C PRO A 25 9.23 -6.42 6.55
N LEU A 26 10.04 -5.39 6.77
CA LEU A 26 9.73 -4.33 7.73
C LEU A 26 8.32 -3.83 7.38
N ILE A 27 7.38 -4.14 8.26
CA ILE A 27 5.95 -3.78 8.18
C ILE A 27 5.17 -4.54 7.10
N GLN A 28 4.52 -5.61 7.54
CA GLN A 28 3.21 -5.99 7.01
C GLN A 28 2.20 -5.83 8.15
N SER A 29 1.93 -4.58 8.53
CA SER A 29 0.72 -4.28 9.28
C SER A 29 -0.45 -4.33 8.29
N SER A 30 -1.23 -5.38 8.41
CA SER A 30 -2.61 -5.42 7.97
C SER A 30 -3.37 -4.25 8.59
N ASN A 31 -3.51 -3.16 7.84
CA ASN A 31 -4.75 -2.44 7.62
C ASN A 31 -4.50 -1.43 6.50
N ASP A 32 -5.32 -1.48 5.48
CA ASP A 32 -5.57 -0.36 4.59
C ASP A 32 -5.77 0.91 5.42
N VAL A 33 -4.78 1.80 5.49
CA VAL A 33 -4.94 3.26 5.43
C VAL A 33 -3.56 3.84 5.11
N ALA A 34 -3.44 4.47 3.95
CA ALA A 34 -2.18 4.94 3.42
C ALA A 34 -1.85 6.36 3.91
N VAL A 35 -1.43 6.58 5.16
CA VAL A 35 -0.54 7.71 5.49
C VAL A 35 0.88 7.16 5.55
N ASN A 36 1.85 7.83 4.92
CA ASN A 36 3.26 7.39 5.03
C ASN A 36 3.64 7.44 6.52
N GLU A 37 4.36 6.47 7.06
CA GLU A 37 4.73 6.42 8.49
C GLU A 37 5.33 7.75 8.99
N GLU A 38 6.09 8.44 8.13
CA GLU A 38 6.66 9.77 8.40
C GLU A 38 5.62 10.91 8.46
N GLY A 39 4.55 10.85 7.66
CA GLY A 39 3.47 11.83 7.64
C GLY A 39 2.47 11.63 8.77
N GLU A 40 2.24 10.39 9.19
CA GLU A 40 1.41 10.08 10.35
C GLU A 40 2.13 10.50 11.65
N LEU A 41 3.44 10.22 11.75
CA LEU A 41 4.30 10.74 12.83
C LEU A 41 4.36 12.28 12.87
N SER A 42 4.28 12.97 11.73
CA SER A 42 4.30 14.44 11.71
C SER A 42 2.96 15.05 12.12
N LEU A 43 1.84 14.44 11.72
CA LEU A 43 0.48 14.88 12.09
C LEU A 43 0.20 14.62 13.58
N VAL A 44 0.67 13.49 14.12
CA VAL A 44 0.61 13.20 15.57
C VAL A 44 1.43 14.23 16.37
N ARG A 45 2.61 14.62 15.86
CA ARG A 45 3.43 15.67 16.50
C ARG A 45 2.74 17.04 16.49
N LEU A 46 1.95 17.37 15.46
CA LEU A 46 1.17 18.60 15.38
C LEU A 46 0.07 18.67 16.46
N ARG A 47 -0.54 17.52 16.79
CA ARG A 47 -1.44 17.40 17.95
C ARG A 47 -0.69 17.58 19.26
N ASP A 48 0.46 16.92 19.41
CA ASP A 48 1.21 16.92 20.67
C ASP A 48 1.77 18.31 21.04
N ILE A 49 1.97 19.19 20.05
CA ILE A 49 2.34 20.60 20.26
C ILE A 49 1.14 21.55 20.36
N GLY A 50 -0.09 21.03 20.36
CA GLY A 50 -1.33 21.79 20.52
C GLY A 50 -1.73 22.64 19.30
N VAL A 51 -1.19 22.34 18.11
CA VAL A 51 -1.52 23.06 16.87
C VAL A 51 -2.80 22.52 16.23
N LEU A 52 -3.08 21.24 16.42
CA LEU A 52 -4.33 20.60 15.99
C LEU A 52 -4.98 19.92 17.20
N ASP A 53 -6.29 20.05 17.35
CA ASP A 53 -7.04 19.22 18.27
C ASP A 53 -7.29 17.81 17.68
N ASN A 54 -7.85 16.90 18.48
CA ASN A 54 -8.10 15.53 18.04
C ASN A 54 -9.10 15.43 16.88
N ASN A 55 -10.07 16.34 16.81
CA ASN A 55 -11.08 16.34 15.77
C ASN A 55 -10.51 16.91 14.46
N GLU A 56 -9.73 17.98 14.54
CA GLU A 56 -9.02 18.57 13.41
C GLU A 56 -7.96 17.61 12.84
N LEU A 57 -7.29 16.82 13.68
CA LEU A 57 -6.34 15.80 13.26
C LEU A 57 -7.02 14.71 12.41
N GLU A 58 -8.19 14.22 12.85
CA GLU A 58 -8.97 13.20 12.15
C GLU A 58 -9.40 13.71 10.75
N GLU A 59 -9.89 14.94 10.67
CA GLU A 59 -10.29 15.57 9.40
C GLU A 59 -9.11 15.75 8.44
N VAL A 60 -7.95 16.16 8.95
CA VAL A 60 -6.72 16.31 8.14
C VAL A 60 -6.23 14.96 7.65
N ILE A 61 -6.24 13.93 8.50
CA ILE A 61 -5.88 12.55 8.11
C ILE A 61 -6.81 12.05 7.01
N GLN A 62 -8.12 12.24 7.15
CA GLN A 62 -9.10 11.85 6.12
C GLN A 62 -8.87 12.59 4.80
N PHE A 63 -8.63 13.91 4.86
CA PHE A 63 -8.35 14.72 3.67
C PHE A 63 -7.10 14.24 2.91
N TYR A 64 -6.01 13.98 3.62
CA TYR A 64 -4.77 13.49 3.00
C TYR A 64 -4.92 12.07 2.46
N ASN A 65 -5.64 11.20 3.18
CA ASN A 65 -5.92 9.84 2.72
C ASN A 65 -6.77 9.84 1.44
N HIS A 66 -7.86 10.60 1.41
CA HIS A 66 -8.72 10.69 0.23
C HIS A 66 -7.97 11.27 -0.99
N LYS A 67 -7.15 12.31 -0.79
CA LYS A 67 -6.28 12.87 -1.84
C LYS A 67 -5.23 11.86 -2.35
N LYS A 68 -4.68 11.03 -1.47
CA LYS A 68 -3.69 10.02 -1.85
C LYS A 68 -4.34 8.84 -2.56
N VAL A 69 -5.50 8.36 -2.08
CA VAL A 69 -6.30 7.31 -2.71
C VAL A 69 -6.69 7.71 -4.13
N SER A 70 -7.18 8.94 -4.33
CA SER A 70 -7.49 9.44 -5.68
C SER A 70 -6.23 9.50 -6.58
N SER A 71 -5.08 9.96 -6.05
CA SER A 71 -3.84 9.99 -6.83
C SER A 71 -3.31 8.59 -7.18
N LYS A 72 -3.47 7.60 -6.28
CA LYS A 72 -3.02 6.22 -6.48
C LYS A 72 -3.90 5.53 -7.51
N LYS A 73 -5.23 5.65 -7.37
CA LYS A 73 -6.21 5.15 -8.35
C LYS A 73 -5.93 5.71 -9.75
N MET A 74 -5.65 7.01 -9.85
CA MET A 74 -5.36 7.65 -11.13
C MET A 74 -4.03 7.18 -11.75
N LYS A 75 -2.99 6.99 -10.95
CA LYS A 75 -1.71 6.40 -11.41
C LYS A 75 -1.84 4.94 -11.85
N GLU A 76 -2.64 4.15 -11.15
CA GLU A 76 -2.88 2.76 -11.53
C GLU A 76 -3.68 2.67 -12.83
N LEU A 77 -4.71 3.50 -13.00
CA LEU A 77 -5.47 3.60 -14.24
C LEU A 77 -4.57 3.97 -15.43
N GLU A 78 -3.68 4.96 -15.27
CA GLU A 78 -2.71 5.34 -16.28
C GLU A 78 -1.78 4.17 -16.64
N ARG A 79 -1.26 3.47 -15.64
CA ARG A 79 -0.37 2.32 -15.82
C ARG A 79 -1.04 1.18 -16.58
N TYR A 80 -2.27 0.82 -16.21
CA TYR A 80 -3.01 -0.25 -16.89
C TYR A 80 -3.46 0.15 -18.29
N THR A 81 -3.75 1.44 -18.51
CA THR A 81 -4.01 1.98 -19.85
C THR A 81 -2.79 1.77 -20.75
N LYS A 82 -1.59 2.07 -20.23
CA LYS A 82 -0.33 1.86 -20.96
C LYS A 82 -0.12 0.38 -21.31
N VAL A 83 -0.30 -0.52 -20.36
CA VAL A 83 -0.20 -1.98 -20.59
C VAL A 83 -1.17 -2.44 -21.69
N LEU A 84 -2.44 -2.01 -21.64
CA LEU A 84 -3.41 -2.37 -22.67
C LEU A 84 -3.01 -1.83 -24.06
N SER A 85 -2.43 -0.63 -24.12
CA SER A 85 -1.96 -0.06 -25.39
C SER A 85 -0.74 -0.80 -25.95
N GLU A 86 0.18 -1.26 -25.10
CA GLU A 86 1.34 -2.06 -25.49
C GLU A 86 0.90 -3.44 -26.02
N LEU A 87 -0.10 -4.06 -25.40
CA LEU A 87 -0.64 -5.34 -25.87
C LEU A 87 -1.29 -5.25 -27.25
N VAL A 88 -1.94 -4.12 -27.57
CA VAL A 88 -2.42 -3.85 -28.94
C VAL A 88 -1.26 -3.61 -29.90
N GLY A 89 -0.26 -2.82 -29.49
CA GLY A 89 0.94 -2.56 -30.29
C GLY A 89 1.74 -3.83 -30.63
N GLN A 90 1.67 -4.85 -29.77
CA GLN A 90 2.29 -6.16 -29.98
C GLN A 90 1.40 -7.15 -30.75
N GLY A 91 0.17 -6.78 -31.10
CA GLY A 91 -0.79 -7.65 -31.78
C GLY A 91 -1.33 -8.79 -30.90
N ILE A 92 -1.13 -8.71 -29.57
CA ILE A 92 -1.66 -9.67 -28.60
C ILE A 92 -3.15 -9.42 -28.37
N LEU A 93 -3.57 -8.16 -28.44
CA LEU A 93 -4.96 -7.76 -28.39
C LEU A 93 -5.40 -7.17 -29.73
N THR A 94 -6.61 -7.50 -30.13
CA THR A 94 -7.31 -6.76 -31.18
C THR A 94 -7.80 -5.41 -30.65
N GLN A 95 -8.08 -4.48 -31.56
CA GLN A 95 -8.61 -3.16 -31.21
C GLN A 95 -9.98 -3.25 -30.50
N GLU A 96 -10.75 -4.28 -30.82
CA GLU A 96 -12.09 -4.53 -30.27
C GLU A 96 -11.98 -5.04 -28.81
N GLU A 97 -11.07 -5.98 -28.54
CA GLU A 97 -10.76 -6.46 -27.19
C GLU A 97 -10.15 -5.36 -26.32
N TYR A 98 -9.35 -4.47 -26.90
CA TYR A 98 -8.83 -3.30 -26.21
C TYR A 98 -9.96 -2.38 -25.74
N SER A 99 -10.93 -2.09 -26.61
CA SER A 99 -12.07 -1.23 -26.26
C SER A 99 -12.89 -1.81 -25.11
N GLU A 100 -13.23 -3.11 -25.19
CA GLU A 100 -14.00 -3.81 -24.15
C GLU A 100 -13.26 -3.87 -22.80
N ARG A 101 -11.94 -4.11 -22.82
CA ARG A 101 -11.11 -4.13 -21.60
C ARG A 101 -10.90 -2.74 -21.02
N MET A 102 -10.77 -1.72 -21.87
CA MET A 102 -10.66 -0.32 -21.47
C MET A 102 -11.95 0.18 -20.80
N GLU A 103 -13.10 -0.21 -21.32
CA GLU A 103 -14.40 0.12 -20.73
C GLU A 103 -14.54 -0.48 -19.32
N ARG A 104 -14.19 -1.77 -19.15
CA ARG A 104 -14.16 -2.42 -17.83
C ARG A 104 -13.19 -1.74 -16.86
N LEU A 105 -12.00 -1.37 -17.34
CA LEU A 105 -11.00 -0.66 -16.55
C LEU A 105 -11.53 0.70 -16.07
N ARG A 106 -12.12 1.49 -16.98
CA ARG A 106 -12.74 2.78 -16.63
C ARG A 106 -13.88 2.60 -15.64
N ASN A 107 -14.77 1.64 -15.85
CA ASN A 107 -15.91 1.40 -14.98
C ASN A 107 -15.47 1.01 -13.56
N TYR A 108 -14.42 0.21 -13.41
CA TYR A 108 -13.87 -0.14 -12.10
C TYR A 108 -13.42 1.10 -11.31
N TYR A 109 -12.69 2.01 -11.96
CA TYR A 109 -12.17 3.22 -11.29
C TYR A 109 -13.20 4.37 -11.19
N VAL A 110 -14.21 4.42 -12.08
CA VAL A 110 -15.28 5.43 -12.04
C VAL A 110 -16.40 5.04 -11.07
N SER A 111 -16.80 3.76 -11.01
CA SER A 111 -17.81 3.27 -10.07
C SER A 111 -17.34 3.33 -8.62
N ASP A 112 -16.03 3.32 -8.39
CA ASP A 112 -15.45 3.44 -7.05
C ASP A 112 -15.38 4.90 -6.55
N ASN A 113 -15.48 5.87 -7.46
CA ASN A 113 -15.60 7.31 -7.12
C ASN A 113 -17.06 7.75 -6.89
N SER A 114 -18.05 6.88 -7.14
CA SER A 114 -19.48 7.20 -6.96
C SER A 114 -20.06 6.66 -5.64
N LYS A 115 -19.24 6.02 -4.80
CA LYS A 115 -19.63 5.42 -3.52
C LYS A 115 -18.96 6.04 -2.30
N GLU A 116 -18.02 6.97 -2.51
CA GLU A 116 -17.50 7.89 -1.49
C GLU A 116 -18.28 9.20 -1.54
#